data_AF-A0A1F7M9B0-F1
#
_entry.id   AF-A0A1F7M9B0-F1
#
_cell.length_a   1.000
_cell.length_b   1.000
_cell.length_c   1.000
_cell.angle_alpha   90.00
_cell.angle_beta   90.00
_cell.angle_gamma   90.00
#
_symmetry.space_group_name_H-M   'P 1'
#
loop_
_entity.id
_entity.type
_entity.pdbx_description
1 polymer ?
#
loop_
_entity_poly.entity_id
_entity_poly.type
_entity_poly.pdbx_seq_one_letter_code
_entity_poly.pdbx_strand_id
1 'polypeptide(L)'
;MIGDRGIPPAWTDGPGGPDHPGSEGAGTALGCLEEFVTEASGLPGLGEELAAEHAALFVLPSGVIPHEAFYLGTEQRLGGRVTITVEQFYRRAGMPVLDRCIEMADHLGLELEFMAALCRLEAELEDAGDPAALERCLDLQRTFLEEHLSRWAPACCENVVRHARYGFYKAIAHLTREFLGSEEARLGIREAQGARPCESGPPSR
;
A
#
# COMPACT_ATOMS: atom_id res chain seq x y z
N MET A 1 -17.69 -6.19 -42.66
CA MET A 1 -17.09 -7.26 -41.85
C MET A 1 -15.59 -7.05 -41.80
N ILE A 2 -15.10 -6.39 -40.76
CA ILE A 2 -13.68 -6.26 -40.42
C ILE A 2 -13.60 -6.73 -38.97
N GLY A 3 -12.78 -7.76 -38.75
CA GLY A 3 -12.78 -8.59 -37.56
C GLY A 3 -12.17 -7.90 -36.34
N ASP A 4 -12.86 -8.15 -35.23
CA ASP A 4 -12.47 -7.93 -33.84
C ASP A 4 -11.08 -8.54 -33.56
N ARG A 5 -10.12 -7.71 -33.18
CA ARG A 5 -8.82 -8.15 -32.63
C ARG A 5 -8.77 -7.71 -31.17
N GLY A 6 -9.33 -8.55 -30.32
CA GLY A 6 -9.23 -8.43 -28.87
C GLY A 6 -7.76 -8.39 -28.42
N ILE A 7 -7.47 -7.47 -27.51
CA ILE A 7 -6.23 -7.39 -26.75
C ILE A 7 -6.23 -8.60 -25.78
N PRO A 8 -5.19 -9.46 -25.76
CA PRO A 8 -5.14 -10.55 -24.80
C PRO A 8 -4.89 -10.02 -23.38
N PRO A 9 -5.51 -10.60 -22.33
CA PRO A 9 -5.25 -10.21 -20.95
C PRO A 9 -3.81 -10.56 -20.55
N ALA A 10 -3.14 -9.62 -19.88
CA ALA A 10 -1.76 -9.74 -19.43
C ALA A 10 -1.63 -10.59 -18.15
N TRP A 11 -2.14 -11.81 -18.13
CA TRP A 11 -1.89 -12.78 -17.06
C TRP A 11 -1.97 -14.20 -17.62
N THR A 12 -0.82 -14.76 -18.02
CA THR A 12 -0.67 -16.22 -18.19
C THR A 12 0.42 -16.68 -17.24
N ASP A 13 0.01 -17.45 -16.22
CA ASP A 13 0.90 -18.12 -15.28
C ASP A 13 1.68 -19.27 -15.95
N GLY A 14 2.93 -19.43 -15.52
CA GLY A 14 3.74 -20.65 -15.69
C GLY A 14 5.24 -20.43 -15.45
N PRO A 15 5.99 -21.48 -15.07
CA PRO A 15 6.08 -22.04 -13.72
C PRO A 15 7.40 -21.68 -13.01
N GLY A 16 7.41 -21.78 -11.68
CA GLY A 16 8.54 -21.47 -10.81
C GLY A 16 9.85 -22.16 -11.18
N GLY A 17 10.91 -21.35 -11.26
CA GLY A 17 12.31 -21.79 -11.29
C GLY A 17 12.87 -21.95 -9.86
N PRO A 18 13.98 -22.68 -9.69
CA PRO A 18 14.43 -23.15 -8.38
C PRO A 18 14.96 -22.01 -7.51
N ASP A 19 14.54 -22.01 -6.25
CA ASP A 19 15.06 -21.14 -5.20
C ASP A 19 16.58 -21.36 -5.03
N HIS A 20 17.35 -20.30 -5.29
CA HIS A 20 18.75 -20.24 -4.91
C HIS A 20 18.85 -19.80 -3.44
N PRO A 21 19.46 -20.60 -2.55
CA PRO A 21 19.70 -20.19 -1.17
C PRO A 21 20.96 -19.33 -1.14
N GLY A 22 20.79 -18.01 -1.10
CA GLY A 22 21.94 -17.09 -1.08
C GLY A 22 21.61 -15.61 -1.23
N SER A 23 20.60 -15.10 -0.52
CA SER A 23 20.52 -13.68 -0.15
C SER A 23 19.53 -13.50 0.99
N GLU A 24 19.96 -13.74 2.23
CA GLU A 24 19.21 -13.29 3.40
C GLU A 24 19.27 -11.74 3.41
N GLY A 25 18.37 -11.09 2.66
CA GLY A 25 18.26 -9.63 2.62
C GLY A 25 17.78 -9.01 1.30
N ALA A 26 18.02 -9.62 0.14
CA ALA A 26 17.83 -9.00 -1.19
C ALA A 26 16.36 -8.81 -1.66
N GLY A 27 15.42 -8.80 -0.72
CA GLY A 27 14.01 -8.45 -0.96
C GLY A 27 13.37 -7.77 0.24
N THR A 28 14.20 -7.26 1.16
CA THR A 28 13.79 -6.50 2.34
C THR A 28 14.01 -5.01 2.09
N ALA A 29 13.34 -4.16 2.86
CA ALA A 29 13.51 -2.71 2.81
C ALA A 29 14.98 -2.31 2.97
N LEU A 30 15.63 -2.88 4.00
CA LEU A 30 17.02 -2.58 4.32
C LEU A 30 17.98 -3.11 3.25
N GLY A 31 17.78 -4.33 2.76
CA GLY A 31 18.63 -4.89 1.70
C GLY A 31 18.57 -4.07 0.40
N CYS A 32 17.37 -3.68 -0.05
CA CYS A 32 17.24 -2.82 -1.22
C CYS A 32 17.85 -1.42 -0.99
N LEU A 33 17.81 -0.91 0.24
CA LEU A 33 18.43 0.37 0.57
C LEU A 33 19.96 0.28 0.55
N GLU A 34 20.54 -0.80 1.08
CA GLU A 34 21.99 -1.05 1.04
C GLU A 34 22.49 -1.21 -0.40
N GLU A 35 21.75 -1.93 -1.24
CA GLU A 35 21.99 -2.01 -2.68
C GLU A 35 21.98 -0.61 -3.31
N PHE A 36 20.94 0.18 -3.05
CA PHE A 36 20.84 1.55 -3.56
C PHE A 36 21.98 2.45 -3.10
N VAL A 37 22.39 2.39 -1.83
CA VAL A 37 23.52 3.19 -1.31
C VAL A 37 24.81 2.87 -2.08
N THR A 38 25.01 1.59 -2.43
CA THR A 38 26.13 1.15 -3.25
C THR A 38 26.03 1.68 -4.68
N GLU A 39 24.85 1.60 -5.30
CA GLU A 39 24.58 2.14 -6.65
C GLU A 39 24.77 3.66 -6.71
N ALA A 40 24.23 4.39 -5.73
CA ALA A 40 24.21 5.84 -5.64
C ALA A 40 25.62 6.44 -5.63
N SER A 41 26.60 5.70 -5.10
CA SER A 41 28.01 6.11 -5.08
C SER A 41 28.61 6.26 -6.49
N GLY A 42 28.03 5.61 -7.50
CA GLY A 42 28.46 5.66 -8.90
C GLY A 42 27.60 6.55 -9.81
N LEU A 43 26.52 7.14 -9.30
CA LEU A 43 25.57 7.93 -10.11
C LEU A 43 25.89 9.43 -10.03
N PRO A 44 26.40 10.05 -11.12
CA PRO A 44 26.51 11.50 -11.17
C PRO A 44 25.11 12.12 -11.23
N GLY A 45 24.84 13.14 -10.42
CA GLY A 45 23.52 13.78 -10.41
C GLY A 45 22.41 12.89 -9.82
N LEU A 46 22.67 12.28 -8.65
CA LEU A 46 21.72 11.38 -7.98
C LEU A 46 20.32 12.01 -7.82
N GLY A 47 20.25 13.31 -7.49
CA GLY A 47 18.99 14.01 -7.35
C GLY A 47 18.21 14.08 -8.67
N GLU A 48 18.88 14.37 -9.78
CA GLU A 48 18.25 14.37 -11.11
C GLU A 48 17.80 12.97 -11.53
N GLU A 49 18.60 11.93 -11.25
CA GLU A 49 18.25 10.54 -11.56
C GLU A 49 17.02 10.06 -10.77
N LEU A 50 16.95 10.37 -9.47
CA LEU A 50 15.77 10.04 -8.66
C LEU A 50 14.53 10.83 -9.08
N ALA A 51 14.69 12.11 -9.45
CA ALA A 51 13.58 12.90 -9.99
C ALA A 51 13.07 12.37 -11.34
N ALA A 52 13.98 11.93 -12.21
CA ALA A 52 13.63 11.29 -13.47
C ALA A 52 12.92 9.96 -13.25
N GLU A 53 13.39 9.14 -12.31
CA GLU A 53 12.73 7.88 -11.94
C GLU A 53 11.35 8.13 -11.32
N HIS A 54 11.22 9.13 -10.43
CA HIS A 54 9.92 9.55 -9.90
C HIS A 54 8.93 9.87 -11.02
N ALA A 55 9.36 10.71 -11.98
CA ALA A 55 8.52 11.06 -13.12
C ALA A 55 8.17 9.83 -13.96
N ALA A 56 9.13 8.92 -14.18
CA ALA A 56 8.91 7.69 -14.91
C ALA A 56 7.91 6.75 -14.20
N LEU A 57 7.92 6.69 -12.86
CA LEU A 57 7.04 5.83 -12.07
C LEU A 57 5.66 6.44 -11.86
N PHE A 58 5.55 7.70 -11.45
CA PHE A 58 4.31 8.25 -10.90
C PHE A 58 3.66 9.33 -11.75
N VAL A 59 4.37 9.88 -12.75
CA VAL A 59 3.86 10.97 -13.60
C VAL A 59 3.57 10.50 -15.02
N LEU A 60 4.46 9.67 -15.58
CA LEU A 60 4.32 9.09 -16.91
C LEU A 60 3.57 7.75 -16.86
N PRO A 61 3.00 7.27 -17.99
CA PRO A 61 2.37 5.97 -18.05
C PRO A 61 3.36 4.83 -17.75
N SER A 62 3.30 4.29 -16.54
CA SER A 62 4.21 3.25 -16.03
C SER A 62 3.49 1.97 -15.59
N GLY A 63 2.18 2.04 -15.39
CA GLY A 63 1.39 0.99 -14.74
C GLY A 63 1.39 1.08 -13.20
N VAL A 64 2.17 1.97 -12.61
CA VAL A 64 2.10 2.32 -11.19
C VAL A 64 1.07 3.43 -11.00
N ILE A 65 -0.09 3.07 -10.44
CA ILE A 65 -1.15 4.03 -10.13
C ILE A 65 -1.31 4.07 -8.61
N PRO A 66 -0.82 5.10 -7.90
CA PRO A 66 -0.77 5.11 -6.44
C PRO A 66 -2.09 5.59 -5.80
N HIS A 67 -3.24 5.06 -6.24
CA HIS A 67 -4.56 5.44 -5.73
C HIS A 67 -5.43 4.23 -5.38
N GLU A 68 -6.06 4.22 -4.20
CA GLU A 68 -6.96 3.13 -3.76
C GLU A 68 -8.07 2.85 -4.79
N ALA A 69 -8.71 3.91 -5.32
CA ALA A 69 -9.81 3.78 -6.27
C ALA A 69 -9.44 2.99 -7.53
N PHE A 70 -8.17 3.00 -7.94
CA PHE A 70 -7.70 2.21 -9.07
C PHE A 70 -7.75 0.71 -8.80
N TYR A 71 -7.44 0.28 -7.57
CA TYR A 71 -7.38 -1.14 -7.21
C TYR A 71 -8.72 -1.69 -6.72
N LEU A 72 -9.48 -0.89 -5.95
CA LEU A 72 -10.71 -1.35 -5.30
C LEU A 72 -11.99 -0.83 -5.98
N GLY A 73 -11.86 0.13 -6.89
CA GLY A 73 -12.98 0.63 -7.69
C GLY A 73 -13.44 -0.37 -8.75
N THR A 74 -14.70 -0.26 -9.16
CA THR A 74 -15.33 -1.19 -10.11
C THR A 74 -14.83 -1.08 -11.55
N GLU A 75 -14.16 0.03 -11.89
CA GLU A 75 -13.79 0.37 -13.28
C GLU A 75 -12.30 0.69 -13.45
N GLN A 76 -11.45 0.45 -12.45
CA GLN A 76 -10.03 0.85 -12.45
C GLN A 76 -9.85 2.33 -12.82
N ARG A 77 -10.65 3.19 -12.18
CA ARG A 77 -10.65 4.64 -12.41
C ARG A 77 -10.27 5.37 -11.14
N LEU A 78 -9.59 6.50 -11.32
CA LEU A 78 -9.30 7.42 -10.22
C LEU A 78 -10.58 8.10 -9.77
N GLY A 79 -10.72 8.32 -8.45
CA GLY A 79 -11.86 9.05 -7.92
C GLY A 79 -13.11 8.23 -7.60
N GLY A 80 -14.19 8.98 -7.42
CA GLY A 80 -15.51 8.42 -7.19
C GLY A 80 -15.72 7.99 -5.74
N ARG A 81 -16.45 6.89 -5.56
CA ARG A 81 -16.95 6.50 -4.23
C ARG A 81 -15.83 6.15 -3.27
N VAL A 82 -14.77 5.46 -3.73
CA VAL A 82 -13.65 5.04 -2.90
C VAL A 82 -12.93 6.26 -2.31
N THR A 83 -12.50 7.20 -3.15
CA THR A 83 -11.87 8.44 -2.70
C THR A 83 -12.74 9.25 -1.74
N ILE A 84 -14.06 9.32 -1.99
CA ILE A 84 -15.00 9.99 -1.09
C ILE A 84 -15.07 9.28 0.27
N THR A 85 -15.03 7.94 0.30
CA THR A 85 -15.02 7.17 1.55
C THR A 85 -13.77 7.48 2.38
N VAL A 86 -12.60 7.52 1.75
CA VAL A 86 -11.32 7.90 2.38
C VAL A 86 -11.37 9.32 2.94
N GLU A 87 -11.83 10.29 2.14
CA GLU A 87 -11.99 11.67 2.58
C GLU A 87 -12.95 11.80 3.78
N GLN A 88 -14.06 11.05 3.76
CA GLN A 88 -14.98 11.03 4.89
C GLN A 88 -14.37 10.38 6.13
N PHE A 89 -13.48 9.40 5.98
CA PHE A 89 -12.73 8.82 7.09
C PHE A 89 -11.86 9.88 7.76
N TYR A 90 -11.06 10.62 7.00
CA TYR A 90 -10.23 11.73 7.49
C TYR A 90 -11.05 12.74 8.29
N ARG A 91 -12.22 13.14 7.75
CA ARG A 91 -13.13 14.08 8.42
C ARG A 91 -13.71 13.53 9.73
N ARG A 92 -14.13 12.26 9.75
CA ARG A 92 -14.67 11.63 10.97
C ARG A 92 -13.61 11.48 12.07
N ALA A 93 -12.36 11.25 11.68
CA ALA A 93 -11.23 11.22 12.60
C ALA A 93 -10.79 12.61 13.10
N GLY A 94 -11.39 13.70 12.58
CA GLY A 94 -11.02 15.06 12.95
C GLY A 94 -9.68 15.53 12.38
N MET A 95 -9.14 14.82 11.38
CA MET A 95 -7.84 15.10 10.77
C MET A 95 -8.02 15.32 9.26
N PRO A 96 -8.52 16.48 8.80
CA PRO A 96 -8.59 16.76 7.37
C PRO A 96 -7.18 16.89 6.78
N VAL A 97 -6.71 15.85 6.07
CA VAL A 97 -5.36 15.79 5.47
C VAL A 97 -5.23 16.67 4.20
N LEU A 98 -6.33 17.30 3.76
CA LEU A 98 -6.46 17.91 2.43
C LEU A 98 -6.10 19.39 2.32
N ASP A 99 -5.74 20.08 3.41
CA ASP A 99 -5.69 21.55 3.38
C ASP A 99 -4.57 22.13 2.48
N ARG A 100 -3.63 21.30 1.99
CA ARG A 100 -2.47 21.77 1.20
C ARG A 100 -2.02 20.85 0.06
N CYS A 101 -2.72 19.74 -0.20
CA CYS A 101 -2.30 18.79 -1.23
C CYS A 101 -3.18 18.89 -2.48
N ILE A 102 -2.56 18.82 -3.66
CA ILE A 102 -3.25 18.76 -4.96
C ILE A 102 -3.75 17.33 -5.24
N GLU A 103 -3.22 16.33 -4.52
CA GLU A 103 -3.58 14.93 -4.69
C GLU A 103 -4.96 14.59 -4.15
N MET A 104 -5.54 13.54 -4.72
CA MET A 104 -6.80 12.97 -4.26
C MET A 104 -6.63 12.24 -2.94
N ALA A 105 -7.65 12.25 -2.08
CA ALA A 105 -7.58 11.74 -0.71
C ALA A 105 -7.10 10.27 -0.60
N ASP A 106 -7.29 9.49 -1.65
CA ASP A 106 -6.92 8.07 -1.77
C ASP A 106 -5.53 7.83 -2.37
N HIS A 107 -4.72 8.88 -2.52
CA HIS A 107 -3.33 8.75 -2.94
C HIS A 107 -2.52 8.07 -1.83
N LEU A 108 -1.65 7.10 -2.18
CA LEU A 108 -0.87 6.30 -1.21
C LEU A 108 -0.14 7.17 -0.18
N GLY A 109 0.50 8.25 -0.65
CA GLY A 109 1.22 9.17 0.23
C GLY A 109 0.31 9.91 1.21
N LEU A 110 -0.94 10.20 0.85
CA LEU A 110 -1.90 10.86 1.74
C LEU A 110 -2.49 9.89 2.76
N GLU A 111 -2.78 8.65 2.36
CA GLU A 111 -3.20 7.61 3.30
C GLU A 111 -2.10 7.28 4.31
N LEU A 112 -0.83 7.22 3.88
CA LEU A 112 0.31 7.06 4.78
C LEU A 112 0.53 8.27 5.70
N GLU A 113 0.34 9.50 5.22
CA GLU A 113 0.42 10.70 6.07
C GLU A 113 -0.70 10.70 7.13
N PHE A 114 -1.91 10.25 6.77
CA PHE A 114 -2.99 10.08 7.73
C PHE A 114 -2.63 9.03 8.81
N MET A 115 -2.10 7.88 8.39
CA MET A 115 -1.62 6.85 9.33
C MET A 115 -0.53 7.39 10.25
N ALA A 116 0.43 8.15 9.72
CA ALA A 116 1.47 8.80 10.52
C ALA A 116 0.89 9.81 11.53
N ALA A 117 -0.18 10.54 11.18
CA ALA A 117 -0.87 11.42 12.10
C ALA A 117 -1.56 10.66 13.25
N LEU A 118 -2.14 9.49 12.97
CA LEU A 118 -2.70 8.62 14.01
C LEU A 118 -1.62 8.05 14.93
N CYS A 119 -0.47 7.61 14.41
CA CYS A 119 0.64 7.13 15.24
C CYS A 119 1.22 8.24 16.15
N ARG A 120 1.26 9.50 15.66
CA ARG A 120 1.66 10.64 16.50
C ARG A 120 0.65 10.89 17.63
N LEU A 121 -0.64 10.82 17.32
CA LEU A 121 -1.70 10.96 18.32
C LEU A 121 -1.65 9.82 19.36
N GLU A 122 -1.35 8.59 18.95
CA GLU A 122 -1.15 7.46 19.86
C GLU A 122 -0.08 7.79 20.90
N ALA A 123 1.11 8.21 20.46
CA ALA A 123 2.20 8.58 21.37
C ALA A 123 1.83 9.72 22.34
N GLU A 124 1.13 10.76 21.84
CA GLU A 124 0.64 11.85 22.69
C GLU A 124 -0.35 11.37 23.77
N LEU A 125 -1.22 10.42 23.42
CA LEU A 125 -2.22 9.86 24.34
C LEU A 125 -1.63 8.90 25.36
N GLU A 126 -0.59 8.15 24.98
CA GLU A 126 0.20 7.35 25.91
C GLU A 126 0.84 8.23 27.00
N ASP A 127 1.49 9.32 26.59
CA ASP A 127 2.10 10.28 27.51
C ASP A 127 1.07 10.99 28.42
N ALA A 128 -0.13 11.26 27.88
CA ALA A 128 -1.21 11.89 28.63
C ALA A 128 -1.90 10.96 29.64
N GLY A 129 -1.74 9.63 29.51
CA GLY A 129 -2.31 8.65 30.42
C GLY A 129 -3.84 8.53 30.36
N ASP A 130 -4.45 8.74 29.18
CA ASP A 130 -5.89 8.50 28.93
C ASP A 130 -6.10 7.18 28.16
N PRO A 131 -6.31 6.04 28.86
CA PRO A 131 -6.43 4.74 28.22
C PRO A 131 -7.65 4.63 27.33
N ALA A 132 -8.73 5.36 27.62
CA ALA A 132 -9.94 5.31 26.80
C ALA A 132 -9.75 6.06 25.48
N ALA A 133 -9.02 7.18 25.50
CA ALA A 133 -8.65 7.89 24.28
C ALA A 133 -7.64 7.10 23.44
N LEU A 134 -6.65 6.48 24.09
CA LEU A 134 -5.68 5.62 23.42
C LEU A 134 -6.36 4.47 22.68
N GLU A 135 -7.28 3.74 23.34
CA GLU A 135 -8.02 2.64 22.70
C GLU A 135 -8.79 3.10 21.46
N ARG A 136 -9.45 4.27 21.51
CA ARG A 136 -10.15 4.83 20.35
C ARG A 136 -9.19 5.19 19.21
N CYS A 137 -7.98 5.64 19.52
CA CYS A 137 -6.96 5.91 18.51
C CYS A 137 -6.49 4.62 17.83
N LEU A 138 -6.24 3.57 18.62
CA LEU A 138 -5.87 2.25 18.12
C LEU A 138 -6.98 1.63 17.24
N ASP A 139 -8.25 1.81 17.63
CA ASP A 139 -9.39 1.38 16.82
C ASP A 139 -9.47 2.11 15.47
N LEU A 140 -9.16 3.41 15.45
CA LEU A 140 -9.10 4.19 14.20
C LEU A 140 -7.98 3.71 13.29
N GLN A 141 -6.79 3.47 13.85
CA GLN A 141 -5.66 2.90 13.10
C GLN A 141 -6.02 1.53 12.52
N ARG A 142 -6.61 0.65 13.34
CA ARG A 142 -7.01 -0.69 12.92
C ARG A 142 -8.00 -0.64 11.76
N THR A 143 -9.07 0.14 11.94
CA THR A 143 -10.12 0.28 10.92
C THR A 143 -9.56 0.87 9.62
N PHE A 144 -8.67 1.87 9.72
CA PHE A 144 -8.10 2.49 8.54
C PHE A 144 -7.20 1.51 7.75
N LEU A 145 -6.37 0.73 8.43
CA LEU A 145 -5.56 -0.31 7.77
C LEU A 145 -6.47 -1.37 7.12
N GLU A 146 -7.43 -1.92 7.86
CA GLU A 146 -8.33 -2.99 7.39
C GLU A 146 -9.21 -2.57 6.21
N GLU A 147 -9.77 -1.36 6.27
CA GLU A 147 -10.74 -0.90 5.27
C GLU A 147 -10.07 -0.23 4.05
N HIS A 148 -8.86 0.31 4.21
CA HIS A 148 -8.12 1.09 3.22
C HIS A 148 -6.71 0.50 2.96
N LEU A 149 -5.66 1.07 3.55
CA LEU A 149 -4.24 0.86 3.19
C LEU A 149 -3.87 -0.60 2.91
N SER A 150 -4.22 -1.54 3.78
CA SER A 150 -3.81 -2.95 3.66
C SER A 150 -4.44 -3.69 2.48
N ARG A 151 -5.55 -3.19 1.94
CA ARG A 151 -6.29 -3.86 0.87
C ARG A 151 -5.67 -3.68 -0.52
N TRP A 152 -4.86 -2.65 -0.70
CA TRP A 152 -4.40 -2.23 -2.02
C TRP A 152 -2.94 -1.80 -2.08
N ALA A 153 -2.41 -1.18 -1.01
CA ALA A 153 -1.04 -0.68 -0.99
C ALA A 153 0.00 -1.78 -1.25
N PRO A 154 -0.15 -3.04 -0.78
CA PRO A 154 0.79 -4.11 -1.12
C PRO A 154 0.92 -4.36 -2.63
N ALA A 155 -0.21 -4.37 -3.37
CA ALA A 155 -0.22 -4.55 -4.82
C ALA A 155 0.39 -3.34 -5.55
N CYS A 156 0.13 -2.12 -5.06
CA CYS A 156 0.79 -0.92 -5.57
C CYS A 156 2.31 -0.98 -5.37
N CYS A 157 2.76 -1.42 -4.18
CA CYS A 157 4.19 -1.58 -3.88
C CYS A 157 4.85 -2.63 -4.78
N GLU A 158 4.17 -3.74 -5.08
CA GLU A 158 4.67 -4.73 -6.07
C GLU A 158 4.83 -4.12 -7.47
N ASN A 159 3.89 -3.26 -7.89
CA ASN A 159 4.03 -2.53 -9.14
C ASN A 159 5.22 -1.56 -9.12
N VAL A 160 5.47 -0.86 -8.00
CA VAL A 160 6.66 -0.01 -7.84
C VAL A 160 7.93 -0.85 -7.96
N VAL A 161 8.03 -1.98 -7.24
CA VAL A 161 9.21 -2.85 -7.27
C VAL A 161 9.48 -3.37 -8.69
N ARG A 162 8.44 -3.73 -9.44
CA ARG A 162 8.54 -4.23 -10.80
C ARG A 162 9.07 -3.18 -11.80
N HIS A 163 8.66 -1.92 -11.64
CA HIS A 163 8.96 -0.86 -12.62
C HIS A 163 10.10 0.07 -12.21
N ALA A 164 10.52 0.05 -10.94
CA ALA A 164 11.65 0.84 -10.47
C ALA A 164 12.97 0.34 -11.07
N ARG A 165 13.76 1.31 -11.54
CA ARG A 165 15.09 1.11 -12.11
C ARG A 165 16.13 0.94 -11.00
N TYR A 166 16.17 1.87 -10.05
CA TYR A 166 17.14 1.90 -8.95
C TYR A 166 16.58 1.25 -7.68
N GLY A 167 17.46 0.91 -6.74
CA GLY A 167 17.06 0.31 -5.46
C GLY A 167 16.22 1.23 -4.56
N PHE A 168 16.23 2.55 -4.76
CA PHE A 168 15.58 3.52 -3.87
C PHE A 168 14.06 3.30 -3.74
N TYR A 169 13.31 3.39 -4.84
CA TYR A 169 11.85 3.21 -4.80
C TYR A 169 11.44 1.77 -4.47
N LYS A 170 12.31 0.79 -4.77
CA LYS A 170 12.12 -0.60 -4.32
C LYS A 170 12.20 -0.67 -2.80
N ALA A 171 13.23 -0.06 -2.20
CA ALA A 171 13.40 -0.02 -0.75
C ALA A 171 12.21 0.66 -0.07
N ILE A 172 11.71 1.78 -0.61
CA ILE A 172 10.50 2.45 -0.11
C ILE A 172 9.27 1.53 -0.21
N ALA A 173 9.07 0.85 -1.33
CA ALA A 173 7.95 -0.08 -1.50
C ALA A 173 8.02 -1.29 -0.54
N HIS A 174 9.22 -1.84 -0.33
CA HIS A 174 9.44 -2.89 0.65
C HIS A 174 9.22 -2.39 2.09
N LEU A 175 9.72 -1.20 2.44
CA LEU A 175 9.51 -0.58 3.74
C LEU A 175 8.03 -0.39 4.04
N THR A 176 7.27 0.13 3.06
CA THR A 176 5.82 0.30 3.19
C THR A 176 5.14 -1.04 3.46
N ARG A 177 5.50 -2.12 2.74
CA ARG A 177 4.92 -3.46 2.97
C ARG A 177 5.27 -4.03 4.33
N GLU A 178 6.51 -3.88 4.77
CA GLU A 178 6.98 -4.32 6.08
C GLU A 178 6.30 -3.55 7.21
N PHE A 179 6.15 -2.23 7.07
CA PHE A 179 5.40 -1.39 7.98
C PHE A 179 3.94 -1.86 8.11
N LEU A 180 3.23 -2.03 6.99
CA LEU A 180 1.84 -2.48 7.01
C LEU A 180 1.70 -3.85 7.69
N GLY A 181 2.58 -4.80 7.38
CA GLY A 181 2.58 -6.12 8.03
C GLY A 181 2.87 -6.06 9.53
N SER A 182 3.81 -5.20 9.95
CA SER A 182 4.11 -4.95 11.37
C SER A 182 2.92 -4.36 12.12
N GLU A 183 2.27 -3.35 11.53
CA GLU A 183 1.12 -2.69 12.16
C GLU A 183 -0.11 -3.59 12.20
N GLU A 184 -0.35 -4.39 11.16
CA GLU A 184 -1.39 -5.43 11.19
C GLU A 184 -1.18 -6.39 12.36
N ALA A 185 0.04 -6.89 12.54
CA ALA A 185 0.36 -7.79 13.63
C ALA A 185 0.23 -7.11 15.01
N ARG A 186 0.71 -5.86 15.13
CA ARG A 186 0.66 -5.06 16.37
C ARG A 186 -0.78 -4.77 16.81
N LEU A 187 -1.65 -4.45 15.85
CA LEU A 187 -3.04 -4.06 16.11
C LEU A 187 -4.02 -5.26 16.12
N GLY A 188 -3.53 -6.48 15.84
CA GLY A 188 -4.34 -7.70 15.85
C GLY A 188 -5.21 -7.88 14.61
N ILE A 189 -4.80 -7.32 13.47
CA ILE A 189 -5.44 -7.49 12.16
C ILE A 189 -4.98 -8.86 11.60
N ARG A 190 -5.72 -9.93 11.96
CA ARG A 190 -5.67 -11.38 11.60
C ARG A 190 -5.51 -12.24 12.87
N GLU A 191 -6.31 -13.29 13.12
CA GLU A 191 -7.09 -14.16 12.22
C GLU A 191 -8.62 -14.04 12.37
N ALA A 192 -9.31 -13.66 11.29
CA ALA A 192 -10.70 -14.06 11.04
C ALA A 192 -10.78 -14.81 9.70
N GLN A 193 -10.04 -15.92 9.60
CA GLN A 193 -10.26 -16.94 8.57
C GLN A 193 -10.63 -18.25 9.26
N GLY A 194 -11.94 -18.39 9.50
CA GLY A 194 -12.55 -19.56 10.12
C GLY A 194 -14.06 -19.55 9.95
N ALA A 195 -14.57 -19.11 8.80
CA ALA A 195 -15.94 -19.40 8.42
C ALA A 195 -16.05 -20.93 8.29
N ARG A 196 -16.59 -21.57 9.33
CA ARG A 196 -17.00 -22.97 9.26
C ARG A 196 -17.92 -23.13 8.05
N PRO A 197 -17.70 -24.11 7.16
CA PRO A 197 -18.70 -24.45 6.17
C PRO A 197 -20.01 -24.74 6.92
N CYS A 198 -21.06 -24.02 6.58
CA CYS A 198 -22.39 -24.33 7.05
C CYS A 198 -22.73 -25.73 6.51
N GLU A 199 -22.66 -26.75 7.35
CA GLU A 199 -23.11 -28.10 6.99
C GLU A 199 -24.60 -28.03 6.69
N SER A 200 -24.95 -27.97 5.41
CA SER A 200 -26.31 -28.22 4.95
C SER A 200 -26.58 -29.72 5.02
N GLY A 201 -27.09 -30.17 6.17
CA GLY A 201 -27.69 -31.49 6.29
C GLY A 201 -28.82 -31.66 5.25
N PRO A 202 -28.92 -32.80 4.57
CA PRO A 202 -29.96 -33.01 3.56
C PRO A 202 -31.36 -33.08 4.21
N PRO A 203 -32.42 -32.61 3.51
CA PRO A 203 -33.77 -32.65 4.04
C PRO A 203 -34.26 -34.10 4.19
N SER A 204 -34.74 -34.43 5.38
CA SER A 204 -35.47 -35.66 5.68
C SER A 204 -36.70 -35.78 4.78
N ARG A 205 -36.91 -36.96 4.19
CA ARG A 205 -38.11 -37.33 3.42
C ARG A 205 -39.33 -37.53 4.31
#